data_AF-A0A8J9SV63-F1
#
_entry.id   AF-A0A8J9SV63-F1
#
_cell.length_a   1.000
_cell.length_b   1.000
_cell.length_c   1.000
_cell.angle_alpha   90.00
_cell.angle_beta   90.00
_cell.angle_gamma   90.00
#
_symmetry.space_group_name_H-M   'P 1'
#
loop_
_entity.id
_entity.type
_entity.pdbx_description
1 polymer ?
#
loop_
_entity_poly.entity_id
_entity_poly.type
_entity_poly.pdbx_seq_one_letter_code
_entity_poly.pdbx_strand_id
1 'polypeptide(L)'
;HFRNFVTEGARIGNRLNFKELAPDQVANELFAHLNPGDKVAITSRYPDDFRTRMIVEAFEKRNIRVRVVGPRSGVADFCFLMHAQKELVGTAMSSFLIWAGLLGNATKVRAYTAMMSTGNSIFNHYNYTHPELKSRFRFERYAANMSASDLVLSKKQSTP
;
A
#
# COMPACT_ATOMS: atom_id res chain seq x y z
N HIS A 1 -6.33 -4.12 -6.90
CA HIS A 1 -5.01 -4.66 -6.52
C HIS A 1 -4.37 -3.71 -5.52
N PHE A 2 -3.63 -4.25 -4.56
CA PHE A 2 -2.93 -3.48 -3.53
C PHE A 2 -1.44 -3.82 -3.58
N ARG A 3 -0.58 -2.79 -3.59
CA ARG A 3 0.87 -2.95 -3.43
C ARG A 3 1.30 -2.45 -2.06
N ASN A 4 1.90 -3.34 -1.27
CA ASN A 4 2.59 -3.00 -0.03
C ASN A 4 4.12 -3.10 -0.19
N PHE A 5 4.86 -2.36 0.65
CA PHE A 5 6.32 -2.26 0.63
C PHE A 5 6.98 -3.06 1.75
N VAL A 6 6.36 -3.07 2.93
CA VAL A 6 6.62 -3.77 4.20
C VAL A 6 8.06 -3.69 4.75
N THR A 7 9.11 -3.79 3.93
CA THR A 7 10.53 -3.79 4.32
C THR A 7 11.46 -3.06 3.37
N GLU A 8 11.03 -2.68 2.16
CA GLU A 8 11.89 -1.92 1.25
C GLU A 8 12.40 -0.60 1.88
N GLY A 9 11.59 -0.03 2.79
CA GLY A 9 11.96 1.12 3.61
C GLY A 9 13.01 0.86 4.68
N ALA A 10 13.39 -0.37 5.04
CA ALA A 10 14.43 -0.58 6.05
C ALA A 10 15.86 -0.30 5.51
N ARG A 11 16.10 -0.55 4.21
CA ARG A 11 17.39 -0.24 3.56
C ARG A 11 17.51 1.20 3.08
N ILE A 12 16.39 1.88 2.83
CA ILE A 12 16.36 3.26 2.27
C ILE A 12 15.83 4.27 3.31
N GLY A 13 15.05 3.83 4.29
CA GLY A 13 14.08 4.65 5.03
C GLY A 13 14.47 5.14 6.43
N ASN A 14 15.75 5.08 6.81
CA ASN A 14 16.22 5.99 7.87
C ASN A 14 16.54 7.40 7.34
N ARG A 15 16.58 7.62 6.01
CA ARG A 15 16.94 8.94 5.44
C ARG A 15 15.74 9.76 4.93
N LEU A 16 14.57 9.16 4.68
CA LEU A 16 13.48 9.81 3.93
C LEU A 16 12.07 9.64 4.53
N ASN A 17 11.92 9.17 5.78
CA ASN A 17 10.61 8.98 6.43
C ASN A 17 9.62 8.12 5.60
N PHE A 18 10.12 7.06 4.96
CA PHE A 18 9.28 6.11 4.22
C PHE A 18 8.40 5.31 5.19
N LYS A 19 7.13 5.72 5.28
CA LYS A 19 6.16 5.13 6.22
C LYS A 19 4.97 4.56 5.44
N GLU A 20 4.56 3.36 5.82
CA GLU A 20 3.32 2.73 5.39
C GLU A 20 2.31 2.72 6.52
N LEU A 21 1.03 2.71 6.16
CA LEU A 21 -0.05 2.59 7.12
C LEU A 21 0.04 1.27 7.88
N ALA A 22 -0.33 1.31 9.16
CA ALA A 22 -0.47 0.10 9.96
C ALA A 22 -1.55 -0.83 9.35
N PRO A 23 -1.47 -2.15 9.57
CA PRO A 23 -2.41 -3.12 9.00
C PRO A 23 -3.89 -2.79 9.22
N ASP A 24 -4.26 -2.37 10.43
CA ASP A 24 -5.65 -2.00 10.73
C ASP A 24 -6.09 -0.74 9.99
N GLN A 25 -5.22 0.24 9.80
CA GLN A 25 -5.54 1.44 9.03
C GLN A 25 -5.67 1.12 7.52
N VAL A 26 -4.86 0.18 7.01
CA VAL A 26 -5.02 -0.32 5.64
C VAL A 26 -6.42 -0.89 5.46
N ALA A 27 -6.85 -1.80 6.33
CA ALA A 27 -8.16 -2.42 6.19
C ALA A 27 -9.30 -1.45 6.48
N ASN A 28 -9.25 -0.68 7.57
CA ASN A 28 -10.41 0.07 8.08
C ASN A 28 -10.51 1.50 7.57
N GLU A 29 -9.41 2.12 7.12
CA GLU A 29 -9.41 3.49 6.61
C GLU A 29 -9.17 3.52 5.10
N LEU A 30 -8.03 2.99 4.64
CA LEU A 30 -7.66 3.04 3.22
C LEU A 30 -8.66 2.25 2.35
N PHE A 31 -9.15 1.12 2.86
CA PHE A 31 -10.14 0.29 2.18
C PHE A 31 -11.51 0.32 2.86
N ALA A 32 -11.84 1.39 3.59
CA ALA A 32 -13.12 1.56 4.29
C ALA A 32 -14.34 1.33 3.37
N HIS A 33 -14.22 1.69 2.09
CA HIS A 33 -15.28 1.57 1.08
C HIS A 33 -15.60 0.14 0.65
N LEU A 34 -14.78 -0.84 1.01
CA LEU A 34 -15.03 -2.25 0.70
C LEU A 34 -16.03 -2.86 1.68
N ASN A 35 -16.91 -3.71 1.15
CA ASN A 35 -17.93 -4.44 1.89
C ASN A 35 -17.52 -5.91 2.12
N PRO A 36 -18.16 -6.61 3.07
CA PRO A 36 -18.02 -8.06 3.19
C PRO A 36 -18.19 -8.79 1.84
N GLY A 37 -17.28 -9.70 1.54
CA GLY A 37 -17.24 -10.46 0.27
C GLY A 37 -16.46 -9.78 -0.86
N ASP A 38 -16.14 -8.49 -0.75
CA ASP A 38 -15.24 -7.81 -1.71
C ASP A 38 -13.85 -8.46 -1.71
N LYS A 39 -13.12 -8.24 -2.81
CA LYS A 39 -11.85 -8.92 -3.07
C LYS A 39 -10.68 -7.95 -3.09
N VAL A 40 -9.61 -8.32 -2.39
CA VAL A 40 -8.31 -7.63 -2.44
C VAL A 40 -7.23 -8.63 -2.84
N ALA A 41 -6.43 -8.27 -3.84
CA ALA A 41 -5.24 -9.02 -4.20
C ALA A 41 -4.02 -8.16 -3.91
N ILE A 42 -3.13 -8.68 -3.06
CA ILE A 42 -1.94 -7.99 -2.56
C ILE A 42 -0.71 -8.50 -3.31
N THR A 43 0.13 -7.60 -3.80
CA THR A 43 1.49 -7.91 -4.24
C THR A 43 2.48 -7.21 -3.33
N SER A 44 3.47 -7.98 -2.89
CA SER A 44 4.54 -7.56 -1.99
C SER A 44 5.85 -8.13 -2.51
N ARG A 45 6.94 -7.38 -2.35
CA ARG A 45 8.28 -7.94 -2.51
C ARG A 45 8.59 -9.01 -1.45
N TYR A 46 7.86 -8.97 -0.33
CA TYR A 46 8.03 -9.86 0.82
C TYR A 46 6.65 -10.44 1.20
N PRO A 47 6.13 -11.38 0.38
CA PRO A 47 4.79 -11.94 0.58
C PRO A 47 4.64 -12.67 1.91
N ASP A 48 5.73 -13.28 2.41
CA ASP A 48 5.75 -14.05 3.65
C ASP A 48 6.11 -13.22 4.90
N ASP A 49 6.32 -11.91 4.77
CA ASP A 49 6.57 -11.04 5.92
C ASP A 49 5.35 -10.97 6.84
N PHE A 50 5.58 -11.05 8.16
CA PHE A 50 4.52 -11.06 9.16
C PHE A 50 3.58 -9.84 9.05
N ARG A 51 4.05 -8.68 8.57
CA ARG A 51 3.19 -7.51 8.35
C ARG A 51 2.27 -7.65 7.15
N THR A 52 2.71 -8.34 6.09
CA THR A 52 1.82 -8.73 4.98
C THR A 52 0.70 -9.62 5.52
N ARG A 53 1.04 -10.57 6.40
CA ARG A 53 0.07 -11.42 7.09
C ARG A 53 -0.88 -10.63 7.99
N MET A 54 -0.39 -9.67 8.77
CA MET A 54 -1.27 -8.82 9.59
C MET A 54 -2.25 -7.99 8.74
N ILE A 55 -1.85 -7.55 7.54
CA ILE A 55 -2.76 -6.87 6.60
C ILE A 55 -3.85 -7.84 6.13
N VAL A 56 -3.47 -9.08 5.80
CA VAL A 56 -4.43 -10.15 5.44
C VAL A 56 -5.44 -10.36 6.56
N GLU A 57 -4.96 -10.55 7.79
CA GLU A 57 -5.81 -10.76 8.97
C GLU A 57 -6.75 -9.56 9.22
N ALA A 58 -6.28 -8.32 9.01
CA ALA A 58 -7.11 -7.12 9.14
C ALA A 58 -8.24 -7.07 8.09
N PHE A 59 -8.00 -7.52 6.86
CA PHE A 59 -9.05 -7.66 5.85
C PHE A 59 -10.03 -8.79 6.19
N GLU A 60 -9.54 -9.94 6.64
CA GLU A 60 -10.38 -11.09 6.99
C GLU A 60 -11.33 -10.78 8.15
N LYS A 61 -10.89 -10.00 9.15
CA LYS A 61 -11.76 -9.49 10.23
C LYS A 61 -12.96 -8.68 9.72
N ARG A 62 -12.84 -8.05 8.55
CA ARG A 62 -13.93 -7.31 7.87
C ARG A 62 -14.73 -8.19 6.90
N ASN A 63 -14.51 -9.50 6.89
CA ASN A 63 -15.06 -10.45 5.91
C ASN A 63 -14.70 -10.12 4.45
N ILE A 64 -13.54 -9.48 4.22
CA ILE A 64 -13.04 -9.19 2.87
C ILE A 64 -12.18 -10.35 2.41
N ARG A 65 -12.42 -10.84 1.18
CA ARG A 65 -11.66 -11.93 0.58
C ARG A 65 -10.32 -11.41 0.08
N VAL A 66 -9.26 -11.72 0.81
CA VAL A 66 -7.91 -11.28 0.48
C VAL A 66 -7.08 -12.45 -0.03
N ARG A 67 -6.18 -12.18 -0.97
CA ARG A 67 -5.11 -13.12 -1.34
C ARG A 67 -3.79 -12.38 -1.52
N VAL A 68 -2.73 -12.97 -1.02
CA VAL A 68 -1.37 -12.55 -1.37
C VAL A 68 -0.99 -13.25 -2.67
N VAL A 69 -0.56 -12.47 -3.63
CA VAL A 69 0.01 -12.96 -4.86
C VAL A 69 1.37 -13.56 -4.51
N GLY A 70 1.52 -14.87 -4.72
CA GLY A 70 2.73 -15.62 -4.38
C GLY A 70 3.99 -15.08 -5.05
N PRO A 71 5.17 -15.56 -4.64
CA PRO A 71 6.45 -15.02 -5.09
C PRO A 71 6.56 -15.08 -6.63
N ARG A 72 6.85 -13.93 -7.22
CA ARG A 72 6.97 -13.73 -8.66
C ARG A 72 8.20 -12.89 -8.96
N SER A 73 8.60 -12.84 -10.23
CA SER A 73 9.57 -11.84 -10.67
C SER A 73 8.96 -10.44 -10.55
N GLY A 74 9.79 -9.42 -10.36
CA GLY A 74 9.32 -8.03 -10.33
C GLY A 74 8.55 -7.63 -11.60
N VAL A 75 8.90 -8.20 -12.76
CA VAL A 75 8.15 -8.00 -14.01
C VAL A 75 6.75 -8.62 -13.93
N ALA A 76 6.63 -9.84 -13.42
CA ALA A 76 5.33 -10.48 -13.28
C ALA A 76 4.43 -9.79 -12.25
N ASP A 77 5.00 -9.24 -11.17
CA ASP A 77 4.27 -8.36 -10.24
C ASP A 77 3.86 -7.04 -10.89
N PHE A 78 4.73 -6.44 -11.70
CA PHE A 78 4.41 -5.21 -12.41
C PHE A 78 3.25 -5.41 -13.39
N CYS A 79 3.34 -6.47 -14.20
CA CYS A 79 2.25 -6.87 -15.10
C CYS A 79 0.97 -7.11 -14.31
N PHE A 80 1.03 -7.81 -13.18
CA PHE A 80 -0.14 -8.02 -12.33
C PHE A 80 -0.79 -6.70 -11.89
N LEU A 81 -0.01 -5.69 -11.50
CA LEU A 81 -0.53 -4.37 -11.14
C LEU A 81 -1.18 -3.65 -12.33
N MET A 82 -0.55 -3.67 -13.51
CA MET A 82 -1.10 -3.04 -14.72
C MET A 82 -2.46 -3.62 -15.13
N HIS A 83 -2.70 -4.91 -14.84
CA HIS A 83 -3.95 -5.60 -15.14
C HIS A 83 -5.07 -5.29 -14.13
N ALA A 84 -4.85 -4.46 -13.12
CA ALA A 84 -5.93 -3.97 -12.26
C ALA A 84 -6.98 -3.24 -13.12
N GLN A 85 -8.25 -3.64 -13.03
CA GLN A 85 -9.34 -3.01 -13.78
C GLN A 85 -10.12 -2.01 -12.92
N LYS A 86 -10.56 -2.42 -11.72
CA LYS A 86 -11.38 -1.59 -10.82
C LYS A 86 -10.57 -0.55 -10.06
N GLU A 87 -9.53 -0.99 -9.35
CA GLU A 87 -8.82 -0.13 -8.42
C GLU A 87 -7.38 -0.62 -8.22
N LEU A 88 -6.43 0.29 -8.27
CA LEU A 88 -5.02 0.08 -7.94
C LEU A 88 -4.65 0.99 -6.77
N VAL A 89 -4.11 0.41 -5.69
CA VAL A 89 -3.78 1.16 -4.47
C VAL A 89 -2.34 0.86 -4.04
N GLY A 90 -1.63 1.88 -3.58
CA GLY A 90 -0.31 1.75 -2.96
C GLY A 90 0.24 3.10 -2.50
N THR A 91 1.48 3.14 -2.03
CA THR A 91 2.10 4.38 -1.55
C THR A 91 2.41 5.34 -2.70
N ALA A 92 2.29 6.66 -2.48
CA ALA A 92 2.58 7.67 -3.49
C ALA A 92 4.07 7.79 -3.85
N MET A 93 4.96 7.34 -2.97
CA MET A 93 6.42 7.31 -3.20
C MET A 93 6.87 6.13 -4.07
N SER A 94 5.94 5.26 -4.41
CA SER A 94 6.18 4.04 -5.15
C SER A 94 6.31 4.31 -6.64
N SER A 95 7.53 4.49 -7.15
CA SER A 95 7.73 4.63 -8.60
C SER A 95 7.06 3.50 -9.40
N PHE A 96 7.15 2.27 -8.90
CA PHE A 96 6.55 1.11 -9.55
C PHE A 96 5.02 1.00 -9.42
N LEU A 97 4.37 1.60 -8.39
CA LEU A 97 2.92 1.82 -8.40
C LEU A 97 2.55 2.93 -9.41
N ILE A 98 3.27 4.05 -9.38
CA ILE A 98 3.01 5.20 -10.24
C ILE A 98 3.08 4.77 -11.71
N TRP A 99 4.15 4.07 -12.11
CA TRP A 99 4.26 3.52 -13.46
C TRP A 99 3.17 2.51 -13.80
N ALA A 100 2.82 1.59 -12.88
CA ALA A 100 1.73 0.65 -13.13
C ALA A 100 0.37 1.36 -13.28
N GLY A 101 0.14 2.46 -12.55
CA GLY A 101 -1.06 3.27 -12.66
C GLY A 101 -1.07 4.18 -13.89
N LEU A 102 0.09 4.60 -14.40
CA LEU A 102 0.21 5.38 -15.63
C LEU A 102 -0.02 4.51 -16.87
N LEU A 103 0.52 3.30 -16.88
CA LEU A 103 0.50 2.41 -18.05
C LEU A 103 -0.65 1.38 -18.01
N GLY A 104 -1.27 1.18 -16.85
CA GLY A 104 -2.28 0.15 -16.64
C GLY A 104 -3.72 0.58 -16.91
N ASN A 105 -4.62 -0.35 -16.64
CA ASN A 105 -6.05 -0.28 -17.02
C ASN A 105 -6.98 0.08 -15.84
N ALA A 106 -6.43 0.51 -14.70
CA ALA A 106 -7.22 0.76 -13.51
C ALA A 106 -8.06 2.04 -13.67
N THR A 107 -9.38 1.94 -13.49
CA THR A 107 -10.27 3.10 -13.53
C THR A 107 -10.08 4.04 -12.34
N LYS A 108 -9.50 3.55 -11.24
CA LYS A 108 -9.11 4.32 -10.07
C LYS A 108 -7.72 3.93 -9.60
N VAL A 109 -6.81 4.91 -9.49
CA VAL A 109 -5.48 4.74 -8.91
C VAL A 109 -5.37 5.60 -7.66
N ARG A 110 -5.14 4.97 -6.51
CA ARG A 110 -5.01 5.66 -5.23
C ARG A 110 -3.59 5.53 -4.71
N ALA A 111 -2.91 6.66 -4.72
CA ALA A 111 -1.55 6.83 -4.25
C ALA A 111 -1.59 7.51 -2.88
N TYR A 112 -1.37 6.77 -1.81
CA TYR A 112 -1.51 7.30 -0.44
C TYR A 112 -0.15 7.69 0.17
N THR A 113 -0.17 8.70 1.04
CA THR A 113 0.97 9.08 1.90
C THR A 113 0.57 8.97 3.37
N ALA A 114 1.35 8.20 4.15
CA ALA A 114 1.20 8.15 5.60
C ALA A 114 1.94 9.32 6.27
N MET A 115 1.22 10.14 7.02
CA MET A 115 1.73 11.31 7.74
C MET A 115 1.92 10.94 9.21
N MET A 116 3.16 10.89 9.68
CA MET A 116 3.44 10.67 11.10
C MET A 116 3.32 11.98 11.87
N SER A 117 2.76 11.95 13.09
CA SER A 117 2.61 13.14 13.94
C SER A 117 3.94 13.79 14.34
N THR A 118 5.05 13.04 14.28
CA THR A 118 6.37 13.45 14.76
C THR A 118 7.35 13.85 13.65
N GLY A 119 6.93 13.93 12.38
CA GLY A 119 7.86 14.19 11.27
C GLY A 119 7.25 14.92 10.08
N ASN A 120 8.13 15.59 9.32
CA ASN A 120 7.79 16.15 8.01
C ASN A 120 7.63 15.02 6.99
N SER A 121 6.42 14.46 6.88
CA SER A 121 6.06 13.57 5.78
C SER A 121 5.82 14.41 4.51
N ILE A 122 6.61 14.15 3.46
CA ILE A 122 6.45 14.82 2.16
C ILE A 122 5.21 14.27 1.46
N PHE A 123 4.25 15.14 1.14
CA PHE A 123 3.10 14.74 0.34
C PHE A 123 3.46 14.64 -1.14
N ASN A 124 3.70 13.42 -1.59
CA ASN A 124 4.02 13.12 -2.98
C ASN A 124 2.73 13.16 -3.80
N HIS A 125 2.69 14.05 -4.78
CA HIS A 125 1.57 14.21 -5.69
C HIS A 125 2.05 14.68 -7.06
N TYR A 126 1.25 14.40 -8.09
CA TYR A 126 1.50 14.85 -9.45
C TYR A 126 0.28 15.60 -9.96
N ASN A 127 0.51 16.71 -10.67
CA ASN A 127 -0.55 17.48 -11.32
C ASN A 127 -0.69 17.03 -12.78
N TYR A 128 -1.40 15.93 -13.02
CA TYR A 128 -1.60 15.41 -14.37
C TYR A 128 -2.51 16.35 -15.19
N THR A 129 -2.02 16.73 -16.38
CA THR A 129 -2.77 17.55 -17.34
C THR A 129 -3.61 16.70 -18.31
N HIS A 130 -3.20 15.45 -18.56
CA HIS A 130 -3.97 14.51 -19.39
C HIS A 130 -5.33 14.19 -18.72
N PRO A 131 -6.49 14.37 -19.40
CA PRO A 131 -7.81 14.25 -18.78
C PRO A 131 -8.06 12.91 -18.09
N GLU A 132 -7.67 11.81 -18.74
CA GLU A 132 -7.86 10.47 -18.21
C GLU A 132 -7.03 10.21 -16.94
N LEU A 133 -5.77 10.67 -16.93
CA LEU A 133 -4.88 10.50 -15.79
C LEU A 133 -5.38 11.36 -14.62
N LYS A 134 -5.80 12.59 -14.91
CA LYS A 134 -6.41 13.51 -13.95
C LYS A 134 -7.70 12.94 -13.35
N SER A 135 -8.53 12.27 -14.15
CA SER A 135 -9.78 11.68 -13.67
C SER A 135 -9.56 10.44 -12.82
N ARG A 136 -8.55 9.60 -13.11
CA ARG A 136 -8.36 8.30 -12.43
C ARG A 136 -7.39 8.34 -11.24
N PHE A 137 -6.37 9.20 -11.23
CA PHE A 137 -5.42 9.29 -10.12
C PHE A 137 -5.97 10.10 -8.95
N ARG A 138 -5.77 9.59 -7.74
CA ARG A 138 -6.09 10.25 -6.47
C ARG A 138 -4.88 10.15 -5.55
N PHE A 139 -4.35 11.30 -5.13
CA PHE A 139 -3.30 11.39 -4.12
C PHE A 139 -3.95 11.67 -2.77
N GLU A 140 -3.80 10.74 -1.84
CA GLU A 140 -4.53 10.74 -0.57
C GLU A 140 -3.56 10.84 0.61
N ARG A 141 -4.00 11.51 1.69
CA ARG A 141 -3.23 11.64 2.93
C ARG A 141 -3.95 10.90 4.05
N TYR A 142 -3.18 10.19 4.84
CA TYR A 142 -3.67 9.49 6.02
C TYR A 142 -2.78 9.84 7.21
N ALA A 143 -3.41 10.24 8.31
CA ALA A 143 -2.69 10.41 9.58
C ALA A 143 -2.38 9.03 10.15
N ALA A 144 -1.13 8.84 10.58
CA ALA A 144 -0.68 7.59 11.17
C ALA A 144 -0.01 7.90 12.51
N ASN A 145 -0.54 7.32 13.58
CA ASN A 145 0.11 7.35 14.90
C ASN A 145 1.22 6.28 14.98
N MET A 146 1.10 5.23 14.17
CA MET A 146 2.04 4.13 14.08
C MET A 146 2.13 3.67 12.62
N SER A 147 3.34 3.36 12.17
CA SER A 147 3.57 2.80 10.84
C SER A 147 3.79 1.29 10.87
N ALA A 148 3.66 0.64 9.71
CA ALA A 148 3.99 -0.78 9.58
C ALA A 148 5.44 -1.10 10.04
N SER A 149 6.37 -0.15 9.92
CA SER A 149 7.76 -0.34 10.36
C SER A 149 7.90 -0.33 11.89
N ASP A 150 7.05 0.41 12.60
CA ASP A 150 7.16 0.55 14.06
C ASP A 150 6.72 -0.74 14.77
N LEU A 151 5.96 -1.61 14.09
CA LEU A 151 5.58 -2.94 14.58
C LEU A 151 6.79 -3.85 14.83
N VAL A 152 7.89 -3.67 14.10
CA VAL A 152 9.13 -4.46 14.30
C VAL A 152 9.79 -4.13 15.64
N LEU A 153 9.73 -2.85 16.07
CA LEU A 153 10.33 -2.39 17.31
C LEU A 153 9.56 -2.93 18.53
N SER A 154 8.23 -2.94 18.45
CA SER A 154 7.38 -3.50 19.51
C SER A 154 7.66 -4.99 19.75
N LYS A 155 7.89 -5.76 18.67
CA LYS A 155 8.16 -7.21 18.77
C LYS A 155 9.51 -7.52 19.42
N LYS A 156 10.52 -6.67 19.22
CA LYS A 156 11.83 -6.84 19.86
C LYS A 156 11.80 -6.58 21.36
N GLN A 157 10.95 -5.64 21.82
CA GLN A 157 10.79 -5.34 23.25
C GLN A 157 9.98 -6.40 24.01
N SER A 158 9.17 -7.21 23.31
CA SER A 158 8.36 -8.28 23.90
C SER A 158 9.03 -9.65 23.96
N THR A 159 10.31 -9.75 23.62
CA THR A 159 11.10 -10.98 23.77
C THR A 159 11.90 -10.86 25.09
N PRO A 160 11.64 -11.71 26.10
CA PRO A 160 12.45 -11.76 27.31
C PRO A 160 13.89 -12.22 27.03
#